data_AF-A0A0N7LRM5-F1
#
_entry.id   AF-A0A0N7LRM5-F1
#
_cell.length_a   1.000
_cell.length_b   1.000
_cell.length_c   1.000
_cell.angle_alpha   90.00
_cell.angle_beta   90.00
_cell.angle_gamma   90.00
#
_symmetry.space_group_name_H-M   'P 1'
#
loop_
_entity.id
_entity.type
_entity.pdbx_description
1 polymer ?
#
loop_
_entity_poly.entity_id
_entity_poly.type
_entity_poly.pdbx_seq_one_letter_code
_entity_poly.pdbx_strand_id
1 'polypeptide(L)'
;MSRLNSMMRRLAAQAEGLEWGRDLVADLEGDFLDMGLGNGRTYDHMREIAPDRRIWVIDRALQCHQSCVPPEEDFLQGEAEDMLRKMAADGTRVALGHYDFGFGDKAKDVAEAARLSALIRDIMLPGGVLVSGQPLEGFEQVRGPSTVAPERYHFYRT
;
A
#
# COMPACT_ATOMS: atom_id res chain seq x y z
N MET A 1 -6.91 17.31 -18.40
CA MET A 1 -5.88 16.25 -18.60
C MET A 1 -6.57 14.99 -19.09
N SER A 2 -5.98 14.25 -20.05
CA SER A 2 -6.55 12.97 -20.48
C SER A 2 -6.51 11.93 -19.36
N ARG A 3 -7.36 10.90 -19.44
CA ARG A 3 -7.32 9.77 -18.50
C ARG A 3 -5.96 9.04 -18.52
N LEU A 4 -5.33 8.96 -19.69
CA LEU A 4 -3.98 8.39 -19.85
C LEU A 4 -2.92 9.22 -19.11
N ASN A 5 -2.89 10.54 -19.32
CA ASN A 5 -1.94 11.42 -18.63
C ASN A 5 -2.16 11.42 -17.12
N SER A 6 -3.41 11.30 -16.67
CA SER A 6 -3.69 11.07 -15.26
C SER A 6 -3.06 9.76 -14.82
N MET A 7 -3.41 8.63 -15.44
CA MET A 7 -2.86 7.32 -15.06
C MET A 7 -1.32 7.32 -14.95
N MET A 8 -0.61 7.87 -15.94
CA MET A 8 0.86 7.98 -15.89
C MET A 8 1.34 8.73 -14.64
N ARG A 9 0.71 9.86 -14.30
CA ARG A 9 1.04 10.60 -13.08
C ARG A 9 0.67 9.87 -11.79
N ARG A 10 -0.27 8.93 -11.80
CA ARG A 10 -0.54 8.09 -10.62
C ARG A 10 0.56 7.06 -10.45
N LEU A 11 0.90 6.35 -11.52
CA LEU A 11 1.94 5.33 -11.51
C LEU A 11 3.30 5.90 -11.09
N ALA A 12 3.66 7.09 -11.60
CA ALA A 12 4.87 7.79 -11.16
C ALA A 12 4.83 8.11 -9.66
N ALA A 13 3.70 8.63 -9.16
CA ALA A 13 3.56 8.95 -7.74
C ALA A 13 3.60 7.71 -6.82
N GLN A 14 3.11 6.55 -7.31
CA GLN A 14 3.21 5.28 -6.61
C GLN A 14 4.67 4.83 -6.51
N ALA A 15 5.40 4.79 -7.62
CA ALA A 15 6.81 4.38 -7.63
C ALA A 15 7.66 5.29 -6.73
N GLU A 16 7.62 6.60 -6.95
CA GLU A 16 8.38 7.58 -6.17
C GLU A 16 7.99 7.56 -4.69
N GLY A 17 6.71 7.32 -4.40
CA GLY A 17 6.19 7.17 -3.05
C GLY A 17 6.72 5.94 -2.32
N LEU A 18 6.79 4.80 -3.02
CA LEU A 18 7.29 3.54 -2.49
C LEU A 18 8.80 3.60 -2.23
N GLU A 19 9.57 4.17 -3.16
CA GLU A 19 11.01 4.41 -2.99
C GLU A 19 11.29 5.31 -1.78
N TRP A 20 10.55 6.42 -1.66
CA TRP A 20 10.62 7.32 -0.52
C TRP A 20 10.26 6.62 0.80
N GLY A 21 9.19 5.84 0.80
CA GLY A 21 8.75 5.11 1.99
C GLY A 21 9.77 4.07 2.42
N ARG A 22 10.33 3.31 1.46
CA ARG A 22 11.40 2.31 1.68
C ARG A 22 12.61 2.95 2.35
N ASP A 23 13.07 4.10 1.84
CA ASP A 23 14.24 4.79 2.41
C ASP A 23 14.02 5.21 3.86
N LEU A 24 12.81 5.69 4.20
CA LEU A 24 12.48 6.13 5.55
C LEU A 24 12.34 5.00 6.58
N VAL A 25 12.15 3.77 6.13
CA VAL A 25 11.95 2.62 7.01
C VAL A 25 13.08 1.59 6.89
N ALA A 26 14.20 1.98 6.28
CA ALA A 26 15.34 1.10 6.05
C ALA A 26 15.83 0.41 7.34
N ASP A 27 15.85 1.15 8.46
CA ASP A 27 16.30 0.69 9.77
C ASP A 27 15.20 0.00 10.61
N LEU A 28 13.96 -0.10 10.10
CA LEU A 28 12.88 -0.79 10.81
C LEU A 28 12.86 -2.28 10.46
N GLU A 29 12.71 -3.12 11.48
CA GLU A 29 12.50 -4.56 11.32
C GLU A 29 11.01 -4.87 11.19
N GLY A 30 10.46 -4.64 10.00
CA GLY A 30 9.09 -4.99 9.65
C GLY A 30 8.93 -5.33 8.17
N ASP A 31 7.87 -6.08 7.88
CA ASP A 31 7.52 -6.50 6.53
C ASP A 31 6.87 -5.35 5.76
N PHE A 32 6.71 -5.53 4.45
CA PHE A 32 5.97 -4.61 3.60
C PHE A 32 4.59 -5.20 3.28
N LEU A 33 3.63 -4.34 2.91
CA LEU A 33 2.26 -4.74 2.59
C LEU A 33 1.73 -4.00 1.35
N ASP A 34 1.29 -4.73 0.33
CA ASP A 34 0.54 -4.21 -0.83
C ASP A 34 -0.95 -4.55 -0.68
N MET A 35 -1.79 -3.51 -0.54
CA MET A 35 -3.24 -3.62 -0.40
C MET A 35 -3.91 -3.30 -1.74
N GLY A 36 -4.16 -4.37 -2.51
CA GLY A 36 -4.72 -4.31 -3.85
C GLY A 36 -3.69 -4.69 -4.90
N LEU A 37 -3.56 -6.00 -5.18
CA LEU A 37 -2.62 -6.52 -6.16
C LEU A 37 -2.97 -6.06 -7.58
N GLY A 38 -4.23 -6.22 -7.99
CA GLY A 38 -4.67 -5.95 -9.36
C GLY A 38 -3.76 -6.64 -10.39
N ASN A 39 -3.12 -5.85 -11.27
CA ASN A 39 -2.16 -6.40 -12.25
C ASN A 39 -0.78 -6.73 -11.67
N GLY A 40 -0.46 -6.26 -10.45
CA GLY A 40 0.77 -6.56 -9.71
C GLY A 40 1.92 -5.59 -9.95
N ARG A 41 1.67 -4.37 -10.45
CA ARG A 41 2.74 -3.41 -10.80
C ARG A 41 3.44 -2.83 -9.57
N THR A 42 2.69 -2.45 -8.54
CA THR A 42 3.22 -1.90 -7.28
C THR A 42 3.93 -2.98 -6.50
N TYR A 43 3.31 -4.16 -6.34
CA TYR A 43 3.97 -5.36 -5.81
C TYR A 43 5.31 -5.68 -6.50
N ASP A 44 5.33 -5.73 -7.84
CA ASP A 44 6.55 -6.00 -8.61
C ASP A 44 7.64 -4.96 -8.34
N HIS A 45 7.28 -3.69 -8.32
CA HIS A 45 8.20 -2.62 -8.01
C HIS A 45 8.70 -2.67 -6.55
N MET A 46 7.85 -3.04 -5.59
CA MET A 46 8.26 -3.25 -4.19
C MET A 46 9.32 -4.34 -4.05
N ARG A 47 9.21 -5.44 -4.82
CA ARG A 47 10.24 -6.49 -4.88
C ARG A 47 11.56 -5.97 -5.45
N GLU A 48 11.49 -5.09 -6.45
CA GLU A 48 12.67 -4.49 -7.07
C GLU A 48 13.44 -3.58 -6.08
N ILE A 49 12.73 -2.71 -5.35
CA ILE A 49 13.36 -1.72 -4.47
C ILE A 49 13.71 -2.27 -3.08
N ALA A 50 13.16 -3.43 -2.70
CA ALA A 50 13.37 -4.05 -1.40
C ALA A 50 13.44 -5.59 -1.51
N PRO A 51 14.45 -6.15 -2.21
CA PRO A 51 14.53 -7.59 -2.50
C PRO A 51 14.67 -8.47 -1.25
N ASP A 52 15.18 -7.90 -0.15
CA ASP A 52 15.39 -8.61 1.12
C ASP A 52 14.22 -8.45 2.11
N ARG A 53 13.14 -7.77 1.71
CA ARG A 53 11.95 -7.58 2.55
C ARG A 53 10.83 -8.51 2.11
N ARG A 54 10.22 -9.20 3.07
CA ARG A 54 8.97 -9.92 2.84
C ARG A 54 7.86 -8.93 2.51
N ILE A 55 7.02 -9.26 1.52
CA ILE A 55 5.93 -8.40 1.06
C ILE A 55 4.63 -9.20 1.12
N TRP A 56 3.77 -8.84 2.06
CA TRP A 56 2.40 -9.33 2.13
C TRP A 56 1.55 -8.68 1.05
N VAL A 57 0.58 -9.41 0.52
CA VAL A 57 -0.34 -8.92 -0.48
C VAL A 57 -1.77 -9.27 -0.09
N ILE A 58 -2.65 -8.28 -0.07
CA ILE A 58 -4.09 -8.48 0.15
C ILE A 58 -4.83 -8.17 -1.16
N ASP A 59 -5.60 -9.14 -1.67
CA ASP A 59 -6.55 -8.93 -2.78
C ASP A 59 -7.70 -9.94 -2.68
N ARG A 60 -8.82 -9.67 -3.34
CA ARG A 60 -9.96 -10.60 -3.42
C ARG A 60 -9.68 -11.73 -4.40
N ALA A 61 -8.83 -11.51 -5.39
CA ALA A 61 -8.53 -12.49 -6.43
C ALA A 61 -7.09 -12.38 -6.95
N LEU A 62 -6.48 -13.53 -7.21
CA LEU A 62 -5.19 -13.61 -7.89
C LEU A 62 -5.37 -13.40 -9.40
N GLN A 63 -5.32 -12.16 -9.87
CA GLN A 63 -5.51 -11.77 -11.28
C GLN A 63 -4.36 -10.89 -11.82
N CYS A 64 -3.17 -11.08 -11.30
CA CYS A 64 -1.97 -10.32 -11.69
C CYS A 64 -1.33 -10.84 -12.98
N HIS A 65 -0.34 -10.09 -13.48
CA HIS A 65 0.57 -10.60 -14.51
C HIS A 65 1.34 -11.84 -13.99
N GLN A 66 1.66 -12.80 -14.85
CA GLN A 66 2.26 -14.07 -14.44
C GLN A 66 3.60 -13.91 -13.70
N SER A 67 4.38 -12.87 -14.00
CA SER A 67 5.64 -12.58 -13.27
C SER A 67 5.42 -11.95 -11.90
N CYS A 68 4.21 -11.51 -11.58
CA CYS A 68 3.85 -10.75 -10.39
C CYS A 68 3.07 -11.59 -9.37
N VAL A 69 3.04 -12.92 -9.53
CA VAL A 69 2.37 -13.83 -8.58
C VAL A 69 3.18 -13.84 -7.27
N PRO A 70 2.61 -13.39 -6.14
CA PRO A 70 3.25 -13.53 -4.84
C PRO A 70 3.36 -15.00 -4.40
N PRO A 71 4.31 -15.33 -3.51
CA PRO A 71 4.31 -16.62 -2.80
C PRO A 71 2.95 -16.88 -2.14
N GLU A 72 2.53 -18.14 -2.07
CA GLU A 72 1.20 -18.51 -1.55
C GLU A 72 1.05 -18.10 -0.07
N GLU A 73 2.12 -18.24 0.71
CA GLU A 73 2.17 -17.85 2.11
C GLU A 73 2.10 -16.34 2.35
N ASP A 74 2.34 -15.53 1.32
CA ASP A 74 2.36 -14.06 1.38
C ASP A 74 1.09 -13.45 0.77
N PHE A 75 0.26 -14.26 0.10
CA PHE A 75 -0.97 -13.83 -0.54
C PHE A 75 -2.20 -14.10 0.33
N LEU A 76 -2.75 -13.04 0.88
CA LEU A 76 -3.94 -13.05 1.70
C LEU A 76 -5.17 -12.79 0.83
N GLN A 77 -5.72 -13.88 0.29
CA GLN A 77 -6.90 -13.80 -0.57
C GLN A 77 -8.20 -13.64 0.22
N GLY A 78 -8.89 -12.52 0.05
CA GLY A 78 -10.19 -12.29 0.68
C GLY A 78 -10.57 -10.82 0.81
N GLU A 79 -11.58 -10.56 1.63
CA GLU A 79 -11.96 -9.20 2.01
C GLU A 79 -10.89 -8.58 2.93
N ALA A 80 -10.54 -7.32 2.66
CA ALA A 80 -9.40 -6.68 3.31
C ALA A 80 -9.54 -6.58 4.83
N GLU A 81 -10.76 -6.37 5.34
CA GLU A 81 -11.00 -6.35 6.78
C GLU A 81 -10.59 -7.66 7.45
N ASP A 82 -11.02 -8.79 6.90
CA ASP A 82 -10.72 -10.10 7.48
C ASP A 82 -9.22 -10.39 7.43
N MET A 83 -8.56 -10.02 6.32
CA MET A 83 -7.12 -10.23 6.15
C MET A 83 -6.29 -9.36 7.10
N LEU A 84 -6.65 -8.08 7.27
CA LEU A 84 -5.98 -7.19 8.23
C LEU A 84 -6.16 -7.67 9.67
N ARG A 85 -7.37 -8.13 10.04
CA ARG A 85 -7.64 -8.72 11.37
C ARG A 85 -6.80 -9.98 11.60
N LYS A 86 -6.68 -10.83 10.59
CA LYS A 86 -5.83 -12.03 10.64
C LYS A 86 -4.36 -11.65 10.84
N MET A 87 -3.83 -10.71 10.05
CA MET A 87 -2.45 -10.23 10.19
C MET A 87 -2.16 -9.70 11.60
N ALA A 88 -3.11 -8.93 12.19
CA ALA A 88 -2.99 -8.42 13.55
C ALA A 88 -2.97 -9.57 14.59
N ALA A 89 -3.87 -10.55 14.45
CA ALA A 89 -3.94 -11.71 15.31
C ALA A 89 -2.67 -12.59 15.23
N ASP A 90 -2.10 -12.71 14.03
CA ASP A 90 -0.86 -13.45 13.77
C ASP A 90 0.39 -12.67 14.23
N GLY A 91 0.23 -11.44 14.72
CA GLY A 91 1.32 -10.63 15.23
C GLY A 91 2.20 -10.00 14.13
N THR A 92 1.69 -9.89 12.91
CA THR A 92 2.41 -9.27 11.79
C THR A 92 2.77 -7.82 12.12
N ARG A 93 3.93 -7.38 11.65
CA ARG A 93 4.44 -6.02 11.84
C ARG A 93 4.89 -5.44 10.51
N VAL A 94 4.24 -4.39 10.07
CA VAL A 94 4.47 -3.76 8.78
C VAL A 94 5.22 -2.44 8.95
N ALA A 95 6.33 -2.29 8.25
CA ALA A 95 7.11 -1.05 8.20
C ALA A 95 6.64 -0.12 7.08
N LEU A 96 6.29 -0.66 5.91
CA LEU A 96 5.78 0.09 4.76
C LEU A 96 4.49 -0.55 4.23
N GLY A 97 3.41 0.21 4.23
CA GLY A 97 2.14 -0.19 3.63
C GLY A 97 1.80 0.64 2.40
N HIS A 98 1.30 -0.01 1.36
CA HIS A 98 0.79 0.61 0.15
C HIS A 98 -0.71 0.32 0.00
N TYR A 99 -1.55 1.36 -0.10
CA TYR A 99 -3.00 1.23 -0.25
C TYR A 99 -3.44 1.70 -1.64
N ASP A 100 -3.95 0.78 -2.47
CA ASP A 100 -4.53 1.10 -3.79
C ASP A 100 -5.80 0.28 -4.08
N PHE A 101 -6.58 -0.02 -3.04
CA PHE A 101 -7.94 -0.53 -3.25
C PHE A 101 -8.81 0.52 -3.96
N GLY A 102 -9.69 0.03 -4.84
CA GLY A 102 -10.64 0.90 -5.52
C GLY A 102 -11.77 0.15 -6.20
N PHE A 103 -12.97 0.71 -6.07
CA PHE A 103 -14.21 0.34 -6.74
C PHE A 103 -14.44 1.19 -8.01
N GLY A 104 -13.61 2.21 -8.24
CA GLY A 104 -13.79 3.18 -9.34
C GLY A 104 -14.86 4.23 -9.05
N ASP A 105 -15.40 4.25 -7.82
CA ASP A 105 -16.33 5.24 -7.31
C ASP A 105 -15.66 5.96 -6.15
N LYS A 106 -15.40 7.26 -6.33
CA LYS A 106 -14.64 8.07 -5.37
C LYS A 106 -15.24 8.05 -3.95
N ALA A 107 -16.57 8.08 -3.82
CA ALA A 107 -17.20 8.13 -2.50
C ALA A 107 -17.06 6.78 -1.78
N LYS A 108 -17.20 5.67 -2.52
CA LYS A 108 -16.99 4.32 -1.98
C LYS A 108 -15.53 4.08 -1.62
N ASP A 109 -14.60 4.52 -2.47
CA ASP A 109 -13.16 4.35 -2.26
C ASP A 109 -12.69 5.08 -0.99
N VAL A 110 -13.13 6.33 -0.79
CA VAL A 110 -12.81 7.11 0.42
C VAL A 110 -13.45 6.50 1.67
N ALA A 111 -14.71 6.06 1.60
CA ALA A 111 -15.38 5.45 2.74
C ALA A 111 -14.71 4.13 3.17
N GLU A 112 -14.26 3.32 2.20
CA GLU A 112 -13.54 2.08 2.49
C GLU A 112 -12.16 2.35 3.10
N ALA A 113 -11.42 3.32 2.58
CA ALA A 113 -10.12 3.71 3.12
C ALA A 113 -10.23 4.20 4.58
N ALA A 114 -11.21 5.04 4.88
CA ALA A 114 -11.51 5.49 6.24
C ALA A 114 -11.82 4.31 7.17
N ARG A 115 -12.71 3.40 6.74
CA ARG A 115 -13.12 2.22 7.50
C ARG A 115 -11.96 1.27 7.83
N LEU A 116 -11.04 1.07 6.89
CA LEU A 116 -9.88 0.19 7.06
C LEU A 116 -8.73 0.83 7.83
N SER A 117 -8.72 2.16 8.00
CA SER A 117 -7.59 2.89 8.60
C SER A 117 -7.24 2.42 10.02
N ALA A 118 -8.23 2.10 10.86
CA ALA A 118 -7.98 1.58 12.20
C ALA A 118 -7.29 0.19 12.16
N LEU A 119 -7.73 -0.70 11.26
CA LEU A 119 -7.15 -2.04 11.13
C LEU A 119 -5.74 -2.00 10.54
N ILE A 120 -5.49 -1.07 9.61
CA ILE A 120 -4.14 -0.81 9.09
C ILE A 120 -3.23 -0.34 10.23
N ARG A 121 -3.70 0.53 11.13
CA ARG A 121 -2.90 0.97 12.29
C ARG A 121 -2.47 -0.19 13.18
N ASP A 122 -3.35 -1.17 13.40
CA ASP A 122 -3.09 -2.29 14.32
C ASP A 122 -1.91 -3.19 13.88
N ILE A 123 -1.54 -3.15 12.60
CA ILE A 123 -0.43 -3.93 12.03
C ILE A 123 0.83 -3.10 11.72
N MET A 124 0.73 -1.77 11.71
CA MET A 124 1.86 -0.90 11.39
C MET A 124 2.81 -0.74 12.59
N LEU A 125 4.11 -0.72 12.32
CA LEU A 125 5.12 -0.34 13.31
C LEU A 125 5.06 1.16 13.60
N PRO A 126 5.37 1.59 14.84
CA PRO A 126 5.69 2.99 15.11
C PRO A 126 6.87 3.44 14.24
N GLY A 127 6.76 4.63 13.63
CA GLY A 127 7.75 5.16 12.69
C GLY A 127 7.66 4.55 11.28
N GLY A 128 6.66 3.72 11.00
CA GLY A 128 6.38 3.19 9.67
C GLY A 128 5.85 4.26 8.69
N VAL A 129 5.60 3.81 7.47
CA VAL A 129 5.12 4.66 6.36
C VAL A 129 3.91 4.04 5.69
N LEU A 130 2.94 4.88 5.34
CA LEU A 130 1.84 4.52 4.44
C LEU A 130 1.87 5.37 3.18
N VAL A 131 1.73 4.70 2.03
CA VAL A 131 1.69 5.29 0.68
C VAL A 131 0.33 4.92 0.10
N SER A 132 -0.58 5.89 -0.04
CA SER A 132 -1.99 5.60 -0.32
C SER A 132 -2.60 6.40 -1.48
N GLY A 133 -3.39 5.71 -2.31
CA GLY A 133 -4.19 6.31 -3.38
C GLY A 133 -5.48 6.97 -2.89
N GLN A 134 -5.88 6.71 -1.65
CA GLN A 134 -7.05 7.30 -1.00
C GLN A 134 -6.67 7.90 0.37
N PRO A 135 -7.42 8.88 0.89
CA PRO A 135 -7.15 9.43 2.22
C PRO A 135 -7.41 8.36 3.31
N LEU A 136 -6.41 8.15 4.16
CA LEU A 136 -6.49 7.33 5.38
C LEU A 136 -6.69 8.23 6.61
N GLU A 137 -7.30 7.69 7.67
CA GLU A 137 -7.67 8.41 8.88
C GLU A 137 -6.82 8.07 10.10
N GLY A 138 -6.58 9.08 10.94
CA GLY A 138 -5.87 8.98 12.22
C GLY A 138 -4.34 8.85 12.11
N PHE A 139 -3.76 8.98 10.92
CA PHE A 139 -2.30 8.97 10.73
C PHE A 139 -1.76 10.39 10.56
N GLU A 140 -0.46 10.59 10.84
CA GLU A 140 0.19 11.87 10.58
C GLU A 140 0.45 12.01 9.08
N GLN A 141 -0.34 12.83 8.39
CA GLN A 141 -0.12 13.08 6.96
C GLN A 141 1.12 13.95 6.76
N VAL A 142 2.01 13.51 5.87
CA VAL A 142 3.24 14.22 5.51
C VAL A 142 3.27 14.55 4.01
N ARG A 143 4.22 15.39 3.60
CA ARG A 143 4.30 15.86 2.21
C ARG A 143 4.66 14.75 1.20
N GLY A 144 5.43 13.74 1.61
CA GLY A 144 6.02 12.78 0.69
C GLY A 144 7.05 13.39 -0.27
N PRO A 145 7.36 12.74 -1.41
CA PRO A 145 8.30 13.25 -2.40
C PRO A 145 7.87 14.60 -2.97
N SER A 146 8.84 15.53 -3.10
CA SER A 146 8.59 16.88 -3.62
C SER A 146 8.14 16.90 -5.10
N THR A 147 8.53 15.87 -5.84
CA THR A 147 8.23 15.60 -7.25
C THR A 147 6.78 15.14 -7.47
N VAL A 148 6.16 14.53 -6.46
CA VAL A 148 4.75 14.15 -6.50
C VAL A 148 3.88 15.38 -6.27
N ALA A 149 2.98 15.67 -7.22
CA ALA A 149 2.06 16.80 -7.08
C ALA A 149 1.17 16.66 -5.82
N PRO A 150 0.87 17.76 -5.10
CA PRO A 150 -0.06 17.72 -3.97
C PRO A 150 -1.40 17.08 -4.37
N GLU A 151 -2.02 16.35 -3.44
CA GLU A 151 -3.29 15.63 -3.65
C GLU A 151 -3.25 14.53 -4.74
N ARG A 152 -2.07 14.24 -5.33
CA ARG A 152 -1.97 13.15 -6.29
C ARG A 152 -1.96 11.79 -5.62
N TYR A 153 -1.32 11.75 -4.46
CA TYR A 153 -1.13 10.59 -3.61
C TYR A 153 -1.00 11.08 -2.17
N HIS A 154 -1.31 10.20 -1.22
CA HIS A 154 -1.29 10.50 0.20
C HIS A 154 -0.15 9.74 0.89
N PHE A 155 0.52 10.40 1.82
CA PHE A 155 1.69 9.87 2.50
C PHE A 155 1.54 10.09 3.99
N TYR A 156 1.86 9.09 4.81
CA TYR A 156 1.67 9.15 6.25
C TYR A 156 2.83 8.53 7.03
N ARG A 157 2.99 8.98 8.27
CA ARG A 157 3.81 8.37 9.31
C ARG A 157 2.92 7.72 10.37
N THR A 158 3.36 6.58 10.90
CA THR A 158 2.64 5.77 11.90
C THR A 158 3.28 5.82 13.27
#